data_AF-J9FBM1-F1
#
_entry.id   AF-J9FBM1-F1
#
_cell.length_a   1.000
_cell.length_b   1.000
_cell.length_c   1.000
_cell.angle_alpha   90.00
_cell.angle_beta   90.00
_cell.angle_gamma   90.00
#
_symmetry.space_group_name_H-M   'P 1'
#
loop_
_entity.id
_entity.type
_entity.pdbx_description
1 polymer ?
#
loop_
_entity_poly.entity_id
_entity_poly.type
_entity_poly.pdbx_seq_one_letter_code
_entity_poly.pdbx_strand_id
1 'polypeptide(L)'
;MQYKRTDTDFNRGTFRVRGDTIDVFPAEHAESAVRIELFDDEVDAVLLFDPLTGRIEQKVPRFVIYPASHYVTPREEILRAMGTIREELKERTAELLEQGRITEAQRLQQRTLFDLEMLDQVGFCKGIENYSRHLTGLLPGEAPPCLIDYLPTDT
;
A
#
# COMPACT_ATOMS: atom_id res chain seq x y z
N MET A 1 -1.04 6.08 2.35
CA MET A 1 -2.07 6.11 1.28
C MET A 1 -1.57 5.62 -0.08
N GLN A 2 -0.25 5.60 -0.38
CA GLN A 2 0.32 5.03 -1.62
C GLN A 2 -0.17 5.67 -2.94
N TYR A 3 -0.62 6.92 -2.91
CA TYR A 3 -0.91 7.67 -4.12
C TYR A 3 0.36 8.28 -4.70
N LYS A 4 0.48 8.26 -6.03
CA LYS A 4 1.60 8.89 -6.73
C LYS A 4 1.19 10.27 -7.25
N ARG A 5 2.03 11.28 -7.00
CA ARG A 5 1.87 12.59 -7.65
C ARG A 5 2.22 12.49 -9.14
N THR A 6 1.39 13.06 -10.00
CA THR A 6 1.60 13.12 -11.45
C THR A 6 1.12 14.46 -11.96
N ASP A 7 1.79 15.04 -12.96
CA ASP A 7 1.33 16.28 -13.60
C ASP A 7 0.80 16.03 -15.03
N THR A 8 1.07 14.84 -15.58
CA THR A 8 0.78 14.43 -16.96
C THR A 8 -0.33 13.38 -17.00
N ASP A 9 0.01 12.13 -16.67
CA ASP A 9 -0.88 10.98 -16.83
C ASP A 9 -1.73 10.81 -15.57
N PHE A 10 -3.02 11.14 -15.68
CA PHE A 10 -3.96 11.06 -14.58
C PHE A 10 -4.71 9.71 -14.61
N ASN A 11 -4.19 8.76 -13.84
CA ASN A 11 -4.70 7.39 -13.72
C ASN A 11 -5.11 7.10 -12.27
N ARG A 12 -5.81 5.98 -12.04
CA ARG A 12 -6.17 5.54 -10.68
C ARG A 12 -4.95 5.42 -9.76
N GLY A 13 -5.14 5.77 -8.48
CA GLY A 13 -4.07 5.78 -7.50
C GLY A 13 -3.08 6.93 -7.68
N THR A 14 -3.46 7.96 -8.44
CA THR A 14 -2.65 9.18 -8.62
C THR A 14 -3.38 10.43 -8.17
N PHE A 15 -2.62 11.47 -7.89
CA PHE A 15 -3.16 12.80 -7.65
C PHE A 15 -2.31 13.86 -8.35
N ARG A 16 -2.92 15.02 -8.63
CA ARG A 16 -2.26 16.16 -9.24
C ARG A 16 -2.72 17.45 -8.58
N VAL A 17 -1.87 18.47 -8.62
CA VAL A 17 -2.15 19.79 -8.03
C VAL A 17 -2.08 20.84 -9.12
N ARG A 18 -3.11 21.69 -9.23
CA ARG A 18 -3.20 22.76 -10.22
C ARG A 18 -3.73 24.03 -9.55
N GLY A 19 -2.83 24.94 -9.17
CA GLY A 19 -3.18 26.11 -8.37
C GLY A 19 -3.85 25.68 -7.08
N ASP A 20 -5.07 26.16 -6.87
CA ASP A 20 -5.86 25.91 -5.66
C ASP A 20 -6.72 24.63 -5.75
N THR A 21 -6.47 23.78 -6.74
CA THR A 21 -7.21 22.52 -6.93
C THR A 21 -6.32 21.30 -6.79
N ILE A 22 -6.81 20.31 -6.06
CA ILE A 22 -6.20 18.99 -5.93
C ILE A 22 -7.15 17.98 -6.55
N ASP A 23 -6.73 17.38 -7.66
CA ASP A 23 -7.45 16.28 -8.30
C ASP A 23 -6.87 14.96 -7.81
N VAL A 24 -7.70 14.07 -7.28
CA VAL A 24 -7.33 12.72 -6.86
C VAL A 24 -8.16 11.72 -7.67
N PHE A 25 -7.51 10.72 -8.26
CA PHE A 25 -8.21 9.59 -8.88
C PHE A 25 -8.16 8.40 -7.92
N PRO A 26 -9.25 8.11 -7.18
CA PRO A 26 -9.25 7.04 -6.19
C PRO A 26 -8.95 5.67 -6.81
N ALA A 27 -8.38 4.76 -6.03
CA ALA A 27 -8.03 3.42 -6.53
C ALA A 27 -9.28 2.51 -6.62
N GLU A 28 -10.19 2.71 -5.67
CA GLU A 28 -11.43 2.01 -5.43
C GLU A 28 -12.59 2.47 -6.33
N HIS A 29 -12.58 3.75 -6.76
CA HIS A 29 -13.63 4.32 -7.59
C HIS A 29 -13.24 4.33 -9.06
N ALA A 30 -14.08 3.69 -9.86
CA ALA A 30 -13.77 3.41 -11.24
C ALA A 30 -14.11 4.51 -12.23
N GLU A 31 -15.14 5.26 -11.90
CA GLU A 31 -15.90 6.06 -12.86
C GLU A 31 -15.68 7.55 -12.65
N SER A 32 -15.39 7.97 -11.41
CA SER A 32 -15.27 9.37 -11.05
C SER A 32 -13.99 9.65 -10.26
N ALA A 33 -13.32 10.75 -10.60
CA ALA A 33 -12.26 11.35 -9.80
C ALA A 33 -12.84 12.43 -8.88
N VAL A 34 -12.05 12.81 -7.87
CA VAL A 34 -12.42 13.81 -6.86
C VAL A 34 -11.57 15.05 -7.08
N ARG A 35 -12.20 16.21 -7.18
CA ARG A 35 -11.54 17.52 -7.13
C ARG A 35 -11.82 18.16 -5.79
N ILE A 36 -10.77 18.57 -5.11
CA ILE A 36 -10.79 19.35 -3.89
C ILE A 36 -10.37 20.76 -4.28
N GLU A 37 -11.27 21.72 -4.13
CA GLU A 37 -11.00 23.15 -4.35
C GLU A 37 -10.68 23.78 -2.99
N LEU A 38 -9.56 24.49 -2.95
CA LEU A 38 -9.05 25.15 -1.76
C LEU A 38 -9.25 26.66 -1.86
N PHE A 39 -9.48 27.28 -0.72
CA PHE A 39 -9.38 28.72 -0.54
C PHE A 39 -8.46 28.95 0.66
N ASP A 40 -7.24 29.42 0.39
CA ASP A 40 -6.13 29.42 1.35
C ASP A 40 -5.92 28.02 1.96
N ASP A 41 -6.16 27.87 3.27
CA ASP A 41 -5.98 26.62 4.01
C ASP A 41 -7.31 25.86 4.23
N GLU A 42 -8.41 26.33 3.64
CA GLU A 42 -9.75 25.74 3.78
C GLU A 42 -10.22 25.02 2.52
N VAL A 43 -10.99 23.95 2.69
CA VAL A 43 -11.66 23.25 1.59
C VAL A 43 -12.97 23.98 1.26
N ASP A 44 -13.03 24.64 0.11
CA ASP A 44 -14.21 25.37 -0.38
C ASP A 44 -15.23 24.43 -1.04
N ALA A 45 -14.75 23.46 -1.81
CA ALA A 45 -15.61 22.49 -2.48
C ALA A 45 -14.97 21.12 -2.68
N VAL A 46 -15.81 20.09 -2.66
CA VAL A 46 -15.47 18.74 -3.11
C VAL A 46 -16.40 18.36 -4.26
N LEU A 47 -15.81 18.04 -5.40
CA LEU A 47 -16.52 17.77 -6.65
C LEU A 47 -16.16 16.38 -7.14
N LEU A 48 -17.14 15.63 -7.62
CA LEU A 48 -16.90 14.43 -8.44
C LEU A 48 -16.93 14.82 -9.91
N PHE A 49 -15.97 14.31 -10.67
CA PHE A 49 -15.85 14.60 -12.09
C PHE A 49 -15.36 13.39 -12.87
N ASP A 50 -15.73 13.33 -14.15
CA ASP A 50 -15.25 12.32 -15.09
C ASP A 50 -13.75 12.58 -15.40
N PRO A 51 -12.84 11.63 -15.08
CA PRO A 51 -11.40 11.83 -15.25
C PRO A 51 -10.95 11.95 -16.71
N LEU A 52 -11.75 11.48 -17.68
CA LEU A 52 -11.45 11.53 -19.11
C LEU A 52 -11.93 12.84 -19.73
N THR A 53 -13.18 13.25 -19.44
CA THR A 53 -13.79 14.43 -20.06
C THR A 53 -13.60 15.71 -19.24
N GLY A 54 -13.29 15.60 -17.94
CA GLY A 54 -13.20 16.72 -17.01
C GLY A 54 -14.56 17.29 -16.59
N ARG A 55 -15.67 16.67 -17.01
CA ARG A 55 -17.02 17.14 -16.69
C ARG A 55 -17.32 16.91 -15.22
N ILE A 56 -17.74 17.97 -14.53
CA ILE A 56 -18.25 17.87 -13.15
C ILE A 56 -19.59 17.13 -13.18
N GLU A 57 -19.68 16.09 -12.36
CA GLU A 57 -20.87 15.26 -12.21
C GLU A 57 -21.74 15.77 -11.05
N GLN A 58 -21.13 16.01 -9.89
CA GLN A 58 -21.82 16.51 -8.70
C GLN A 58 -20.88 17.16 -7.68
N LYS A 59 -21.44 18.08 -6.87
CA LYS A 59 -20.79 18.61 -5.65
C LYS A 59 -21.23 17.76 -4.46
N VAL A 60 -20.27 17.34 -3.63
CA VAL A 60 -20.52 16.52 -2.44
C VAL A 60 -20.04 17.21 -1.17
N PRO A 61 -20.70 17.01 -0.02
CA PRO A 61 -20.27 17.62 1.25
C PRO A 61 -19.06 16.92 1.88
N ARG A 62 -18.84 15.64 1.54
CA ARG A 62 -17.74 14.83 2.05
C ARG A 62 -17.40 13.73 1.07
N PHE A 63 -16.13 13.39 0.96
CA PHE A 63 -15.64 12.21 0.27
C PHE A 63 -14.53 11.55 1.10
N VAL A 64 -14.49 10.22 1.12
CA VAL A 64 -13.45 9.45 1.83
C VAL A 64 -12.56 8.81 0.78
N ILE A 65 -11.26 9.10 0.84
CA ILE A 65 -10.27 8.52 -0.06
C ILE A 65 -9.62 7.35 0.67
N TYR A 66 -9.76 6.14 0.14
CA TYR A 66 -9.13 4.95 0.71
C TYR A 66 -7.68 4.81 0.21
N PRO A 67 -6.82 4.05 0.91
CA PRO A 67 -5.46 3.82 0.43
C PRO A 67 -5.44 3.09 -0.93
N ALA A 68 -4.51 3.44 -1.80
CA ALA A 68 -4.35 2.80 -3.11
C ALA A 68 -3.78 1.37 -3.06
N SER A 69 -3.50 0.84 -1.85
CA SER A 69 -2.96 -0.50 -1.62
C SER A 69 -3.53 -1.07 -0.32
N HIS A 70 -3.72 -2.39 -0.26
CA HIS A 70 -4.11 -3.09 0.96
C HIS A 70 -2.95 -3.25 1.97
N TYR A 71 -1.72 -2.96 1.55
CA TYR A 71 -0.51 -3.07 2.38
C TYR A 71 0.04 -1.70 2.76
N VAL A 72 -0.83 -0.76 3.14
CA VAL A 72 -0.38 0.52 3.70
C VAL A 72 0.00 0.30 5.17
N THR A 73 1.25 -0.07 5.37
CA THR A 73 1.86 -0.28 6.67
C THR A 73 2.68 0.96 7.07
N PRO A 74 2.53 1.50 8.30
CA PRO A 74 3.38 2.59 8.79
C PRO A 74 4.87 2.24 8.70
N ARG A 75 5.75 3.25 8.55
CA ARG A 75 7.20 3.01 8.42
C ARG A 75 7.78 2.25 9.63
N GLU A 76 7.30 2.57 10.83
CA GLU A 76 7.72 1.89 12.07
C GLU A 76 7.40 0.39 12.05
N GLU A 77 6.20 0.03 11.58
CA GLU A 77 5.75 -1.35 11.43
C GLU A 77 6.57 -2.11 10.36
N ILE A 78 6.92 -1.44 9.25
CA ILE A 78 7.82 -2.01 8.25
C ILE A 78 9.20 -2.32 8.86
N LEU A 79 9.78 -1.38 9.62
CA LEU A 79 11.09 -1.58 10.25
C LEU A 79 11.06 -2.73 11.28
N ARG A 80 9.99 -2.83 12.06
CA ARG A 80 9.75 -3.96 12.98
C ARG A 80 9.69 -5.28 12.21
N ALA A 81 8.85 -5.35 11.18
CA ALA A 81 8.68 -6.54 10.35
C ALA A 81 10.01 -6.97 9.72
N MET A 82 10.78 -6.03 9.17
CA MET A 82 12.11 -6.30 8.61
C MET A 82 13.07 -6.94 9.62
N GLY A 83 13.01 -6.55 10.90
CA GLY A 83 13.77 -7.20 11.96
C GLY A 83 13.43 -8.68 12.08
N THR A 84 12.15 -8.99 12.24
CA THR A 84 11.66 -10.37 12.38
C THR A 84 11.89 -11.23 11.12
N ILE A 85 11.84 -10.65 9.93
CA ILE A 85 12.15 -11.35 8.66
C ILE A 85 13.63 -11.74 8.61
N ARG A 86 14.54 -10.85 9.04
CA ARG A 86 15.97 -11.14 9.07
C ARG A 86 16.31 -12.26 10.06
N GLU A 87 15.64 -12.27 11.21
CA GLU A 87 15.79 -13.33 12.20
C GLU A 87 15.36 -14.69 11.63
N GLU A 88 14.15 -14.78 11.08
CA GLU A 88 13.66 -16.02 10.45
C GLU A 88 14.54 -16.45 9.26
N LEU A 89 14.99 -15.49 8.44
CA LEU A 89 15.89 -15.80 7.32
C LEU A 89 17.19 -16.44 7.82
N LYS A 90 17.77 -15.94 8.91
CA LYS A 90 19.01 -16.46 9.48
C LYS A 90 18.82 -17.91 9.95
N GLU A 91 17.75 -18.19 10.68
CA GLU A 91 17.40 -19.53 11.14
C GLU A 91 17.20 -20.48 9.97
N ARG A 92 16.35 -20.10 9.01
CA ARG A 92 16.00 -20.94 7.88
C ARG A 92 17.17 -21.23 6.95
N THR A 93 18.06 -20.25 6.76
CA THR A 93 19.27 -20.43 5.95
C THR A 93 20.23 -21.41 6.62
N ALA A 94 20.39 -21.33 7.95
CA ALA A 94 21.22 -22.28 8.70
C ALA A 94 20.69 -23.71 8.58
N GLU A 95 19.38 -23.93 8.75
CA GLU A 95 18.76 -25.25 8.58
C GLU A 95 19.00 -25.84 7.17
N LEU A 96 18.85 -25.02 6.13
CA LEU A 96 19.07 -25.47 4.75
C LEU A 96 20.53 -25.85 4.51
N LEU A 97 21.48 -25.09 5.07
CA LEU A 97 22.91 -25.40 4.97
C LEU A 97 23.26 -26.69 5.71
N GLU A 98 22.70 -26.92 6.90
CA GLU A 98 22.87 -28.17 7.65
C GLU A 98 22.33 -29.39 6.88
N GLN A 99 21.28 -29.20 6.09
CA GLN A 99 20.71 -30.22 5.21
C GLN A 99 21.49 -30.40 3.88
N GLY A 100 22.59 -29.66 3.67
CA GLY A 100 23.38 -29.68 2.43
C GLY A 100 22.71 -28.98 1.25
N ARG A 101 21.64 -28.22 1.48
CA ARG A 101 20.82 -27.53 0.46
C ARG A 101 21.34 -26.12 0.18
N ILE A 102 22.59 -26.04 -0.27
CA ILE A 102 23.35 -24.80 -0.40
C ILE A 102 22.70 -23.85 -1.43
N THR A 103 22.24 -24.38 -2.57
CA THR A 103 21.63 -23.56 -3.63
C THR A 103 20.30 -22.96 -3.19
N GLU A 104 19.47 -23.70 -2.45
CA GLU A 104 18.21 -23.18 -1.92
C GLU A 104 18.43 -22.15 -0.83
N ALA A 105 19.42 -22.35 0.05
CA ALA A 105 19.82 -21.37 1.04
C ALA A 105 20.25 -20.06 0.38
N GLN A 106 21.11 -20.12 -0.64
CA GLN A 106 21.57 -18.95 -1.37
C GLN A 106 20.42 -18.24 -2.10
N ARG A 107 19.53 -19.00 -2.75
CA ARG A 107 18.37 -18.45 -3.46
C ARG A 107 17.42 -17.73 -2.50
N LEU A 108 17.14 -18.33 -1.35
CA LEU A 108 16.29 -17.72 -0.31
C LEU A 108 16.92 -16.42 0.17
N GLN A 109 18.20 -16.44 0.57
CA GLN A 109 18.90 -15.28 1.08
C GLN A 109 18.94 -14.12 0.09
N GLN A 110 19.32 -14.39 -1.17
CA GLN A 110 19.36 -13.34 -2.21
C GLN A 110 18.00 -12.71 -2.44
N ARG A 111 16.95 -13.53 -2.52
CA ARG A 111 15.60 -13.02 -2.77
C ARG A 111 15.09 -12.18 -1.60
N THR A 112 15.21 -12.69 -0.38
CA THR A 112 14.69 -12.01 0.82
C THR A 112 15.45 -10.71 1.08
N LEU A 113 16.78 -10.66 0.88
CA LEU A 113 17.54 -9.43 1.07
C LEU A 113 17.15 -8.33 0.07
N PHE A 114 16.93 -8.68 -1.20
CA PHE A 114 16.44 -7.75 -2.20
C PHE A 114 15.04 -7.22 -1.83
N ASP A 115 14.13 -8.09 -1.39
CA ASP A 115 12.79 -7.69 -0.98
C ASP A 115 12.84 -6.75 0.25
N LEU A 116 13.76 -6.99 1.20
CA LEU A 116 13.98 -6.11 2.36
C LEU A 116 14.50 -4.72 1.97
N GLU A 117 15.41 -4.63 1.00
CA GLU A 117 15.87 -3.33 0.47
C GLU A 117 14.73 -2.56 -0.18
N MET A 118 13.88 -3.24 -0.97
CA MET A 118 12.69 -2.64 -1.57
C MET A 118 11.69 -2.15 -0.52
N LEU A 119 11.49 -2.92 0.56
CA LEU A 119 10.63 -2.51 1.67
C LEU A 119 11.16 -1.27 2.40
N ASP A 120 12.46 -1.13 2.60
CA ASP A 120 13.04 0.05 3.27
C ASP A 120 12.94 1.33 2.44
N GLN A 121 13.26 1.22 1.14
CA GLN A 121 13.37 2.37 0.24
C GLN A 121 12.03 2.79 -0.35
N VAL A 122 11.20 1.81 -0.75
CA VAL A 122 9.94 2.06 -1.46
C VAL A 122 8.73 1.83 -0.55
N GLY A 123 8.88 1.10 0.55
CA GLY A 123 7.75 0.69 1.40
C GLY A 123 6.92 -0.43 0.78
N PHE A 124 7.41 -1.07 -0.28
CA PHE A 124 6.71 -2.14 -1.01
C PHE A 124 7.70 -3.03 -1.78
N CYS A 125 7.42 -4.32 -1.86
CA CYS A 125 8.14 -5.27 -2.69
C CYS A 125 7.17 -6.20 -3.45
N LYS A 126 7.66 -6.83 -4.53
CA LYS A 126 6.85 -7.80 -5.28
C LYS A 126 6.75 -9.09 -4.48
N GLY A 127 5.53 -9.49 -4.14
CA GLY A 127 5.30 -10.65 -3.28
C GLY A 127 5.20 -10.28 -1.80
N ILE A 128 4.84 -9.03 -1.48
CA ILE A 128 4.71 -8.53 -0.10
C ILE A 128 3.76 -9.39 0.75
N GLU A 129 2.79 -10.06 0.13
CA GLU A 129 1.86 -10.99 0.76
C GLU A 129 2.57 -12.15 1.49
N ASN A 130 3.76 -12.56 1.02
CA ASN A 130 4.56 -13.61 1.66
C ASN A 130 5.13 -13.17 3.01
N TYR A 131 5.14 -11.86 3.28
CA TYR A 131 5.60 -11.26 4.54
C TYR A 131 4.43 -10.79 5.42
N SER A 132 3.18 -11.08 5.04
CA SER A 132 1.97 -10.63 5.73
C SER A 132 2.04 -10.86 7.24
N ARG A 133 2.42 -12.07 7.69
CA ARG A 133 2.61 -12.40 9.11
C ARG A 133 3.53 -11.43 9.85
N HIS A 134 4.67 -11.10 9.25
CA HIS A 134 5.64 -10.17 9.86
C HIS A 134 5.08 -8.74 9.89
N LEU A 135 4.42 -8.33 8.81
CA LEU A 135 3.83 -7.00 8.65
C LEU A 135 2.66 -6.77 9.60
N THR A 136 1.87 -7.80 9.90
CA THR A 136 0.76 -7.72 10.87
C THR A 136 1.20 -7.98 12.30
N GLY A 137 2.38 -8.58 12.50
CA GLY A 137 2.88 -8.94 13.83
C GLY A 137 2.21 -10.16 14.45
N LEU A 138 1.56 -10.99 13.64
CA LEU A 138 0.93 -12.22 14.07
C LEU A 138 1.98 -13.31 14.41
N LEU A 139 1.61 -14.20 15.32
CA LEU A 139 2.42 -15.36 15.70
C LEU A 139 2.45 -16.40 14.57
N PRO A 140 3.50 -17.25 14.52
CA PRO A 140 3.52 -18.40 13.61
C PRO A 140 2.27 -19.28 13.77
N GLY A 141 1.60 -19.56 12.66
CA GLY A 141 0.37 -20.38 12.63
C GLY A 141 -0.93 -19.61 12.80
N GLU A 142 -0.89 -18.30 13.12
CA GLU A 142 -2.10 -17.47 13.14
C GLU A 142 -2.58 -17.14 11.73
N ALA A 143 -3.91 -17.09 11.58
CA ALA A 143 -4.53 -16.77 10.30
C ALA A 143 -4.30 -15.28 9.96
N PRO A 144 -3.90 -14.96 8.72
CA PRO A 144 -3.79 -13.58 8.28
C PRO A 144 -5.19 -12.93 8.22
N PRO A 145 -5.27 -11.59 8.33
CA PRO A 145 -6.52 -10.88 8.11
C PRO A 145 -7.01 -11.13 6.68
N CYS A 146 -8.30 -11.40 6.56
CA CYS A 146 -8.99 -11.69 5.33
C CYS A 146 -10.23 -10.81 5.19
N LEU A 147 -10.94 -10.93 4.07
CA LEU A 147 -12.06 -10.04 3.76
C LEU A 147 -13.15 -10.04 4.85
N ILE A 148 -13.37 -11.18 5.52
CA ILE A 148 -14.40 -11.30 6.56
C ILE A 148 -14.12 -10.39 7.76
N ASP A 149 -12.85 -10.10 8.03
CA ASP A 149 -12.44 -9.27 9.17
C ASP A 149 -12.77 -7.78 8.96
N TYR A 150 -13.12 -7.40 7.73
CA TYR A 150 -13.59 -6.06 7.36
C TYR A 150 -15.11 -5.92 7.40
N LEU A 151 -15.84 -7.03 7.58
CA LEU A 151 -17.29 -7.01 7.70
C LEU A 151 -17.71 -6.70 9.15
N PRO A 152 -18.88 -6.06 9.35
CA PRO A 152 -19.45 -5.91 10.67
C PRO A 152 -19.63 -7.27 11.38
N THR A 153 -19.47 -7.29 12.69
CA THR A 153 -19.61 -8.53 13.49
C THR A 153 -21.03 -9.12 13.44
N ASP A 154 -22.02 -8.31 13.05
CA ASP A 154 -23.44 -8.67 13.01
C ASP A 154 -23.95 -9.03 11.58
N THR A 155 -23.05 -9.36 10.65
CA THR A 155 -23.42 -9.88 9.31
C THR A 155 -23.52 -11.40 9.31
#